data_AF-A0A9X0WLL3-F1
#
_entry.id   AF-A0A9X0WLL3-F1
#
_cell.length_a   1.000
_cell.length_b   1.000
_cell.length_c   1.000
_cell.angle_alpha   90.00
_cell.angle_beta   90.00
_cell.angle_gamma   90.00
#
_symmetry.space_group_name_H-M   'P 1'
#
loop_
_entity.id
_entity.type
_entity.pdbx_description
1 polymer ?
#
loop_
_entity_poly.entity_id
_entity_poly.type
_entity_poly.pdbx_seq_one_letter_code
_entity_poly.pdbx_strand_id
1 'polypeptide(L)' 'MNLTVPIPDRAATALAGLAKARGETPEQVIATLVEHYLEDAEDLADALEALDDGEAPIPLDQVKRDLGF' A
#
# COMPACT_ATOMS: atom_id res chain seq x y z
N MET A 1 21.94 5.47 -0.53
CA MET A 1 21.42 6.57 -1.37
C MET A 1 20.43 7.32 -0.51
N ASN A 2 20.55 8.64 -0.37
CA ASN A 2 19.70 9.41 0.54
C ASN A 2 18.69 10.22 -0.27
N LEU A 3 17.42 10.11 0.09
CA LEU A 3 16.32 10.88 -0.50
C LEU A 3 15.91 11.97 0.52
N THR A 4 15.73 13.20 0.05
CA THR A 4 15.25 14.30 0.89
C THR A 4 13.97 14.84 0.28
N VAL A 5 12.87 14.74 1.04
CA VAL A 5 11.54 15.14 0.58
C VAL A 5 10.93 16.08 1.62
N PRO A 6 10.49 17.28 1.23
CA PRO A 6 9.75 18.16 2.13
C PRO A 6 8.36 17.57 2.38
N ILE A 7 7.98 17.45 3.64
CA ILE A 7 6.64 17.02 4.05
C ILE A 7 6.01 18.06 4.97
N PRO A 8 4.67 18.19 4.98
CA PRO A 8 3.99 19.08 5.91
C PRO A 8 4.22 18.69 7.38
N ASP A 9 4.30 19.67 8.29
CA ASP A 9 4.53 19.44 9.73
C ASP A 9 3.54 18.45 10.37
N ARG A 10 2.28 18.49 9.91
CA ARG A 10 1.24 17.53 10.34
C ARG A 10 1.62 16.08 10.01
N ALA A 11 2.22 15.86 8.84
CA ALA A 11 2.63 14.54 8.39
C ALA A 11 3.86 14.07 9.15
N ALA A 12 4.83 14.97 9.42
CA ALA A 12 5.98 14.66 10.27
C ALA A 12 5.56 14.26 11.69
N THR A 13 4.59 14.98 12.27
CA THR A 13 4.02 14.66 13.59
C THR A 13 3.33 13.30 13.60
N ALA A 14 2.49 13.03 12.60
CA ALA A 14 1.79 11.76 12.47
C ALA A 14 2.77 10.59 12.30
N LEU A 15 3.80 10.77 11.47
CA LEU A 15 4.86 9.79 11.26
C LEU A 15 5.61 9.47 12.55
N ALA A 16 6.01 10.49 13.31
CA ALA A 16 6.68 10.29 14.59
C ALA A 16 5.79 9.54 15.61
N GLY A 17 4.49 9.85 15.63
CA GLY A 17 3.51 9.12 16.44
C GLY A 17 3.38 7.66 16.04
N LEU A 18 3.32 7.39 14.73
CA LEU A 18 3.23 6.04 14.17
C LEU A 18 4.49 5.21 14.48
N ALA A 19 5.67 5.79 14.27
CA ALA A 19 6.94 5.16 14.56
C ALA A 19 7.04 4.77 16.04
N LYS A 20 6.65 5.68 16.95
CA LYS A 20 6.59 5.39 18.39
C LYS A 20 5.62 4.25 18.72
N ALA A 21 4.44 4.23 18.10
CA ALA A 21 3.45 3.18 18.34
C ALA A 21 3.92 1.79 17.88
N ARG A 22 4.77 1.75 16.84
CA ARG A 22 5.33 0.51 16.27
C ARG A 22 6.66 0.09 16.91
N GLY A 23 7.30 0.97 17.68
CA GLY A 23 8.65 0.74 18.21
C GLY A 23 9.72 0.82 17.12
N GLU A 24 9.46 1.58 16.06
CA GLU A 24 10.31 1.74 14.87
C GLU A 24 10.87 3.16 14.80
N THR A 25 11.85 3.39 13.92
CA THR A 25 12.25 4.76 13.54
C THR A 25 11.34 5.32 12.45
N PRO A 26 11.20 6.66 12.34
CA PRO A 26 10.46 7.29 11.24
C PRO A 26 10.92 6.82 9.85
N GLU A 27 12.22 6.56 9.67
CA GLU A 27 12.80 6.08 8.41
C GLU A 27 12.35 4.65 8.07
N GLN A 28 12.28 3.76 9.05
CA GLN A 28 11.78 2.39 8.85
C GLN A 28 10.31 2.42 8.44
N VAL A 29 9.51 3.25 9.11
CA VAL A 29 8.09 3.43 8.76
C VAL A 29 7.95 3.99 7.34
N ILE A 30 8.75 4.99 6.96
CA ILE A 30 8.74 5.54 5.59
C ILE A 30 9.09 4.46 4.57
N ALA A 31 10.13 3.66 4.82
CA ALA A 31 10.55 2.61 3.89
C ALA A 31 9.41 1.63 3.62
N THR A 32 8.76 1.11 4.66
CA THR A 32 7.61 0.20 4.52
C THR A 32 6.42 0.86 3.82
N LEU A 33 6.12 2.13 4.12
CA LEU A 33 5.02 2.84 3.46
C LEU A 33 5.30 3.08 1.97
N VAL A 34 6.56 3.32 1.60
CA VAL A 34 6.96 3.46 0.20
C VAL A 34 6.88 2.12 -0.52
N GLU A 35 7.31 1.02 0.11
CA GLU A 35 7.18 -0.33 -0.44
C GLU A 35 5.72 -0.68 -0.71
N HIS A 36 4.83 -0.50 0.27
CA HIS A 36 3.41 -0.76 0.08
C HIS A 36 2.79 0.14 -1.00
N TYR A 37 3.20 1.42 -1.08
CA TYR A 37 2.69 2.30 -2.13
C TYR A 37 3.09 1.84 -3.54
N LEU A 38 4.30 1.30 -3.69
CA LEU A 38 4.76 0.76 -4.96
C LEU A 38 4.02 -0.54 -5.31
N GLU A 39 3.86 -1.44 -4.34
CA GLU A 39 3.08 -2.68 -4.48
C GLU A 39 1.62 -2.38 -4.87
N ASP A 40 0.94 -1.48 -4.16
CA ASP A 40 -0.43 -1.06 -4.47
C ASP A 40 -0.56 -0.47 -5.90
N ALA A 41 0.48 0.23 -6.37
CA ALA A 41 0.48 0.82 -7.70
C ALA A 41 0.71 -0.23 -8.81
N GLU A 42 1.56 -1.22 -8.54
CA GLU A 42 1.78 -2.38 -9.43
C GLU A 42 0.53 -3.26 -9.48
N ASP A 43 -0.06 -3.61 -8.33
CA ASP A 43 -1.29 -4.39 -8.24
C ASP A 43 -2.46 -3.73 -8.98
N LEU A 44 -2.58 -2.39 -8.88
CA LEU A 44 -3.60 -1.65 -9.63
C LEU A 44 -3.36 -1.73 -11.13
N ALA A 45 -2.11 -1.63 -11.59
CA ALA A 45 -1.79 -1.73 -12.99
C ALA A 45 -2.11 -3.12 -13.55
N ASP A 46 -1.71 -4.17 -12.84
CA ASP A 46 -2.00 -5.56 -13.19
C ASP A 46 -3.52 -5.82 -13.24
N ALA A 47 -4.27 -5.29 -12.25
CA ALA A 47 -5.72 -5.42 -12.23
C ALA A 47 -6.41 -4.70 -13.41
N LEU A 48 -5.86 -3.58 -13.88
CA LEU A 48 -6.38 -2.89 -15.07
C LEU A 48 -6.03 -3.66 -16.34
N GLU A 49 -4.83 -4.21 -16.46
CA GLU A 49 -4.42 -5.05 -17.59
C GLU A 49 -5.30 -6.30 -17.70
N ALA A 50 -5.57 -6.99 -16.59
CA ALA A 50 -6.48 -8.13 -16.55
C ALA A 50 -7.89 -7.81 -17.07
N LEU A 51 -8.40 -6.59 -16.79
CA LEU A 51 -9.69 -6.15 -17.30
C LEU A 51 -9.67 -5.89 -18.81
N ASP A 52 -8.58 -5.33 -19.34
CA ASP A 52 -8.42 -5.02 -20.76
C ASP A 52 -8.16 -6.29 -21.60
N ASP A 53 -7.44 -7.27 -21.06
CA ASP A 53 -7.15 -8.56 -21.70
C ASP A 53 -8.33 -9.53 -21.69
N GLY A 54 -9.44 -9.15 -21.05
CA GLY A 54 -10.67 -9.93 -21.00
C GLY A 54 -10.53 -11.19 -20.15
N GLU A 55 -9.77 -11.11 -19.05
CA GLU A 55 -9.70 -12.21 -18.09
C GLU A 55 -11.10 -12.65 -17.64
N ALA A 56 -11.25 -13.95 -17.41
CA ALA A 56 -12.52 -14.52 -17.05
C ALA A 56 -13.00 -13.94 -15.70
N PRO A 57 -14.17 -13.28 -15.65
CA PRO A 57 -14.65 -12.68 -14.41
C PRO A 57 -14.88 -13.78 -13.36
N ILE A 58 -14.37 -13.54 -12.15
CA ILE A 58 -14.56 -14.44 -11.02
C ILE A 58 -16.00 -14.28 -10.50
N PRO A 59 -16.80 -15.37 -10.40
CA PRO A 59 -18.16 -15.28 -9.87
C PRO A 59 -18.18 -14.75 -8.43
N LEU A 60 -19.09 -13.82 -8.13
CA LEU A 60 -19.18 -13.19 -6.81
C LEU A 60 -19.35 -14.20 -5.65
N ASP A 61 -20.06 -15.31 -5.89
CA ASP A 61 -20.26 -16.37 -4.88
C ASP A 61 -18.98 -17.18 -4.60
N GLN A 62 -18.03 -17.19 -5.53
CA GLN A 62 -16.70 -17.74 -5.30
C GLN A 62 -15.89 -16.76 -4.44
N VAL A 63 -15.85 -15.48 -4.80
CA VAL A 63 -15.15 -14.43 -4.04
C VAL A 63 -15.61 -14.40 -2.58
N LYS A 64 -16.92 -14.48 -2.34
CA LYS A 64 -17.49 -14.50 -0.97
C LYS A 64 -16.98 -15.68 -0.15
N ARG A 65 -16.95 -16.89 -0.73
CA ARG A 65 -16.43 -18.08 -0.04
C ARG A 65 -14.94 -17.96 0.26
N ASP A 66 -14.15 -17.47 -0.68
CA ASP A 66 -12.70 -17.34 -0.52
C ASP A 66 -12.33 -16.32 0.57
N LEU A 67 -13.15 -15.28 0.74
CA LEU A 67 -13.00 -14.27 1.79
C LEU A 67 -13.68 -14.64 3.13
N GLY A 68 -14.39 -15.77 3.20
CA GLY A 68 -15.02 -16.26 4.43
C GLY A 68 -16.34 -15.59 4.81
N PHE A 69 -17.11 -15.10 3.83
CA PHE A 69 -18.48 -14.56 4.01
C PHE A 69 -19.58 -15.62 3.87
#